data_AF-A0A645HA10-F1
#
_entry.id   AF-A0A645HA10-F1
#
_cell.length_a   1.000
_cell.length_b   1.000
_cell.length_c   1.000
_cell.angle_alpha   90.00
_cell.angle_beta   90.00
_cell.angle_gamma   90.00
#
_symmetry.space_group_name_H-M   'P 1'
#
loop_
_entity.id
_entity.type
_entity.pdbx_description
1 polymer ?
#
loop_
_entity_poly.entity_id
_entity_poly.type
_entity_poly.pdbx_seq_one_letter_code
_entity_poly.pdbx_strand_id
1 'polypeptide(L)' 'MAEFSASDFIGLISPRPILMIAGSEAVTLWMTEEAYNKANNPKEIFLVDSSSHVALYDKEEYVSKAINKLDTFHKENLA' A
#
# COMPACT_ATOMS: atom_id res chain seq x y z
N MET A 1 -25.39 15.18 0.62
CA MET A 1 -24.12 15.73 0.11
C MET A 1 -23.43 14.61 -0.65
N ALA A 2 -22.89 14.87 -1.83
CA ALA A 2 -22.03 13.90 -2.51
C ALA A 2 -20.61 14.11 -1.97
N GLU A 3 -20.09 13.11 -1.27
CA GLU A 3 -18.72 13.09 -0.77
C GLU A 3 -17.90 12.16 -1.68
N PHE A 4 -16.69 12.57 -2.02
CA PHE A 4 -15.79 11.78 -2.86
C PHE A 4 -14.75 11.09 -1.98
N SER A 5 -14.60 9.78 -2.13
CA SER A 5 -13.44 9.06 -1.61
C SER A 5 -12.65 8.41 -2.75
N ALA A 6 -11.33 8.57 -2.69
CA ALA A 6 -10.42 8.04 -3.70
C ALA A 6 -10.45 6.50 -3.80
N SER A 7 -10.91 5.81 -2.75
CA SER A 7 -10.94 4.34 -2.68
C SER A 7 -12.28 3.70 -3.06
N ASP A 8 -13.33 4.48 -3.37
CA ASP A 8 -14.68 3.94 -3.59
C ASP A 8 -14.78 2.94 -4.75
N PHE A 9 -13.96 3.13 -5.79
CA PHE A 9 -13.93 2.26 -6.97
C PHE A 9 -12.68 1.38 -7.06
N ILE A 10 -11.90 1.27 -5.98
CA ILE A 10 -10.64 0.51 -5.98
C ILE A 10 -10.82 -0.96 -6.36
N GLY A 11 -12.01 -1.53 -6.08
CA GLY A 11 -12.39 -2.89 -6.49
C GLY A 11 -12.37 -3.13 -8.01
N LEU A 12 -12.44 -2.07 -8.83
CA LEU A 12 -12.36 -2.15 -10.31
C LEU A 12 -10.93 -2.34 -10.82
N ILE A 13 -9.91 -2.31 -9.96
CA ILE A 13 -8.53 -2.58 -10.38
C ILE A 13 -8.32 -4.06 -10.70
N SER A 14 -8.96 -4.95 -9.93
CA SER A 14 -8.99 -6.40 -10.18
C SER A 14 -9.41 -6.71 -11.63
N PRO A 15 -8.80 -7.71 -12.30
CA PRO A 15 -7.92 -8.76 -11.77
C PRO A 15 -6.44 -8.38 -11.66
N ARG A 16 -6.07 -7.12 -11.90
CA ARG A 16 -4.67 -6.69 -11.73
C ARG A 16 -4.29 -6.69 -10.25
N PRO A 17 -3.07 -7.15 -9.90
CA PRO A 17 -2.60 -7.17 -8.53
C PRO A 17 -2.34 -5.77 -7.99
N ILE A 18 -2.59 -5.57 -6.69
CA ILE A 18 -2.30 -4.34 -5.96
C ILE A 18 -1.41 -4.65 -4.77
N LEU A 19 -0.31 -3.92 -4.64
CA LEU A 19 0.51 -3.86 -3.44
C LEU A 19 0.31 -2.50 -2.78
N MET A 20 -0.06 -2.51 -1.50
CA MET A 20 -0.09 -1.32 -0.65
C MET A 20 1.04 -1.40 0.38
N ILE A 21 1.77 -0.30 0.58
CA ILE A 21 2.86 -0.21 1.56
C ILE A 21 2.52 0.89 2.57
N ALA A 22 2.62 0.58 3.85
CA ALA A 22 2.40 1.55 4.93
C ALA A 22 3.33 1.27 6.11
N GLY A 23 3.66 2.31 6.88
CA GLY A 23 4.38 2.15 8.14
C GLY A 23 3.44 1.63 9.22
N SER A 24 3.88 0.69 10.06
CA SER A 24 3.04 0.11 11.12
C SER A 24 2.66 1.11 12.23
N GLU A 25 3.41 2.20 12.38
CA GLU A 25 3.15 3.28 13.34
C GLU A 25 2.58 4.54 12.66
N ALA A 26 2.21 4.46 11.38
CA ALA A 26 1.65 5.59 10.66
C ALA A 26 0.25 5.94 11.19
N VAL A 27 0.04 7.19 11.61
CA VAL A 27 -1.31 7.71 11.93
C VAL A 27 -2.26 7.58 10.73
N THR A 28 -1.73 7.54 9.51
CA THR A 28 -2.50 7.34 8.27
C THR A 28 -2.74 5.87 7.90
N LEU A 29 -2.29 4.90 8.70
CA LEU A 29 -2.39 3.46 8.36
C LEU A 29 -3.84 3.03 8.07
N TRP A 30 -4.80 3.57 8.82
CA TRP A 30 -6.23 3.28 8.63
C TRP A 30 -6.72 3.56 7.19
N MET A 31 -6.12 4.53 6.49
CA MET A 31 -6.48 4.83 5.09
C MET A 31 -6.09 3.66 4.16
N THR A 32 -4.93 3.06 4.41
CA THR A 32 -4.47 1.87 3.68
C THR A 32 -5.32 0.66 4.02
N GLU A 33 -5.68 0.47 5.29
CA GLU A 33 -6.55 -0.64 5.71
C GLU A 33 -7.95 -0.52 5.11
N GLU A 34 -8.53 0.68 5.05
CA GLU A 34 -9.81 0.93 4.40
C GLU A 34 -9.74 0.60 2.90
N ALA A 35 -8.72 1.10 2.20
CA ALA A 35 -8.51 0.82 0.78
C ALA A 35 -8.30 -0.68 0.52
N TYR A 36 -7.51 -1.35 1.36
CA TYR A 36 -7.27 -2.79 1.28
C TYR A 36 -8.56 -3.57 1.45
N ASN A 37 -9.40 -3.21 2.42
CA ASN A 37 -10.68 -3.87 2.66
C ASN A 37 -11.67 -3.68 1.49
N LYS A 38 -11.68 -2.51 0.86
CA LYS A 38 -12.51 -2.22 -0.34
C LYS A 38 -12.01 -2.88 -1.63
N ALA A 39 -10.72 -3.21 -1.73
CA ALA A 39 -10.13 -3.80 -2.94
C ALA A 39 -10.53 -5.28 -3.13
N ASN A 40 -10.60 -5.72 -4.39
CA ASN A 40 -10.76 -7.14 -4.74
C ASN A 40 -9.39 -7.80 -4.95
N ASN A 41 -9.33 -9.13 -4.81
CA ASN A 41 -8.11 -9.90 -5.07
C ASN A 41 -7.70 -9.83 -6.56
N PRO A 42 -6.40 -10.00 -6.88
CA PRO A 42 -5.27 -10.19 -5.97
C PRO A 42 -4.81 -8.88 -5.31
N LYS A 43 -4.62 -8.88 -3.99
CA LYS A 43 -4.19 -7.71 -3.21
C LYS A 43 -3.29 -8.14 -2.05
N GLU A 44 -2.34 -7.29 -1.69
CA GLU A 44 -1.52 -7.47 -0.49
C GLU A 44 -1.21 -6.12 0.19
N ILE A 45 -0.97 -6.17 1.50
CA ILE A 45 -0.48 -5.05 2.30
C ILE A 45 0.88 -5.44 2.90
N PHE A 46 1.88 -4.58 2.71
CA PHE A 46 3.20 -4.72 3.32
C PHE A 46 3.39 -3.63 4.38
N LEU A 47 3.43 -4.04 5.63
CA LEU A 47 3.67 -3.13 6.76
C LEU A 47 5.17 -3.04 7.04
N VAL A 48 5.70 -1.82 6.96
CA VAL A 48 7.08 -1.54 7.33
C VAL A 48 7.12 -1.32 8.85
N ASP A 49 7.68 -2.30 9.54
CA ASP A 49 7.71 -2.34 11.00
C ASP A 49 8.43 -1.13 11.61
N SER A 50 7.88 -0.63 12.73
CA SER A 50 8.30 0.56 13.47
C SER A 50 8.47 1.84 12.63
N SER A 51 7.76 1.94 11.50
CA SER A 51 7.86 3.09 10.59
C SER A 51 6.63 4.00 10.69
N SER A 52 6.87 5.31 10.75
CA SER A 52 5.81 6.32 10.65
C SER A 52 5.55 6.72 9.19
N HIS A 53 4.49 7.50 8.95
CA HIS A 53 4.16 8.00 7.61
C HIS A 53 5.33 8.73 6.94
N VAL A 54 5.93 9.67 7.66
CA VAL A 54 7.01 10.51 7.12
C VAL A 54 8.35 9.77 7.07
N ALA A 55 8.55 8.74 7.90
CA ALA A 55 9.78 7.97 7.89
C ALA A 55 9.97 7.18 6.58
N LEU A 56 8.87 6.80 5.91
CA LEU A 56 8.91 6.18 4.58
C LEU A 56 9.32 7.14 3.45
N TYR A 57 9.51 8.43 3.71
CA TYR A 57 9.86 9.39 2.67
C TYR A 57 11.38 9.43 2.44
N ASP A 58 12.18 9.33 3.52
CA ASP A 58 13.61 9.65 3.46
C ASP A 58 14.53 8.83 4.39
N LYS A 59 13.99 8.01 5.29
CA LYS A 59 14.83 7.17 6.16
C LYS A 59 15.20 5.90 5.43
N GLU A 60 16.47 5.79 5.05
CA GLU A 60 17.02 4.66 4.29
C GLU A 60 16.55 3.31 4.85
N GLU A 61 16.64 3.09 6.16
CA GLU A 61 16.24 1.83 6.81
C GLU A 61 14.78 1.38 6.54
N TYR A 62 13.87 2.31 6.24
CA TYR A 62 12.48 2.03 5.90
C TYR A 62 12.25 2.09 4.38
N VAL A 63 12.87 3.05 3.70
CA VAL A 63 12.79 3.19 2.24
C VAL A 63 13.34 1.96 1.55
N SER A 64 14.52 1.44 1.94
CA SER A 64 15.09 0.25 1.28
C SER A 64 14.16 -0.97 1.44
N LYS A 65 13.45 -1.11 2.57
CA LYS A 65 12.46 -2.19 2.76
C LYS A 65 11.30 -2.07 1.78
N ALA A 66 10.75 -0.86 1.61
CA ALA A 66 9.67 -0.61 0.66
C ALA A 66 10.12 -0.84 -0.79
N ILE A 67 11.31 -0.37 -1.18
CA ILE A 67 11.88 -0.56 -2.52
C ILE A 67 12.11 -2.05 -2.82
N ASN A 68 12.68 -2.81 -1.89
CA ASN A 68 12.88 -4.25 -2.08
C ASN A 68 11.55 -4.99 -2.31
N LYS A 69 10.48 -4.61 -1.59
CA LYS A 69 9.16 -5.20 -1.80
C LYS A 69 8.56 -4.81 -3.16
N LEU A 70 8.71 -3.56 -3.57
CA LEU A 70 8.29 -3.09 -4.89
C LEU A 70 9.02 -3.82 -6.03
N ASP A 71 10.34 -4.01 -5.91
CA ASP A 71 11.14 -4.73 -6.90
C ASP A 71 10.65 -6.18 -7.08
N THR A 72 10.43 -6.91 -5.98
CA THR A 72 9.86 -8.27 -6.02
C THR A 72 8.47 -8.26 -6.68
N PHE A 73 7.56 -7.39 -6.22
CA PHE A 73 6.20 -7.32 -6.75
C PHE A 73 6.17 -7.02 -8.25
N HIS A 74 6.99 -6.08 -8.72
CA HIS A 74 7.03 -5.75 -10.15
C HIS A 74 7.66 -6.86 -10.99
N LYS A 75 8.71 -7.54 -10.50
CA LYS A 75 9.29 -8.70 -11.18
C LYS A 75 8.28 -9.85 -11.35
N GLU A 76 7.40 -10.04 -10.37
CA GLU A 76 6.38 -11.09 -10.42
C GLU A 76 5.20 -10.74 -11.34
N ASN A 77 4.88 -9.45 -11.52
CA ASN A 77 3.60 -9.03 -12.11
C ASN A 77 3.70 -8.19 -13.40
N LEU A 78 4.90 -7.79 -13.84
CA LEU A 78 5.12 -7.01 -15.08
C LEU A 78 6.04 -7.70 -16.10
N ALA A 79 6.50 -8.93 -15.82
CA ALA A 79 7.32 -9.71 -16.75
C ALA A 79 6.51 -10.31 -17.90
#